data_AF-A0A7X2IEL3-F1
#
_entry.id   AF-A0A7X2IEL3-F1
#
_cell.length_a   1.000
_cell.length_b   1.000
_cell.length_c   1.000
_cell.angle_alpha   90.00
_cell.angle_beta   90.00
_cell.angle_gamma   90.00
#
_symmetry.space_group_name_H-M   'P 1'
#
loop_
_entity.id
_entity.type
_entity.pdbx_description
1 polymer ?
#
loop_
_entity_poly.entity_id
_entity_poly.type
_entity_poly.pdbx_seq_one_letter_code
_entity_poly.pdbx_strand_id
1 'polypeptide(L)' 'MKKIIFVSMILIAGCQRDENDRPAYGESGLPKNCRSYVQFAIDEYRARKYNADDTFTGLERNCGLAGHLWGNNK' A
#
# COMPACT_ATOMS: atom_id res chain seq x y z
N MET A 1 52.15 1.22 -6.65
CA MET A 1 51.60 0.76 -5.35
C MET A 1 50.11 1.06 -5.31
N LYS A 2 49.30 -0.01 -5.18
CA LYS A 2 47.84 -0.02 -5.05
C LYS A 2 47.39 0.94 -3.94
N LYS A 3 46.61 1.97 -4.27
CA LYS A 3 45.73 2.64 -3.30
C LYS A 3 44.34 2.08 -3.55
N ILE A 4 43.98 1.07 -2.76
CA ILE A 4 42.66 0.44 -2.81
C ILE A 4 41.65 1.47 -2.33
N ILE A 5 40.77 1.89 -3.24
CA ILE A 5 39.64 2.78 -2.98
C ILE A 5 38.66 2.01 -2.07
N PHE A 6 38.67 2.32 -0.79
CA PHE A 6 37.74 1.79 0.22
C PHE A 6 36.57 2.76 0.41
N VAL A 7 35.80 3.03 -0.66
CA VAL A 7 34.58 3.83 -0.57
C VAL A 7 33.53 3.21 -1.47
N SER A 8 32.89 2.12 -1.03
CA SER A 8 31.61 1.71 -1.61
C SER A 8 30.94 0.62 -0.77
N MET A 9 30.39 0.97 0.40
CA MET A 9 29.50 0.03 1.12
C MET A 9 28.41 0.69 1.97
N ILE A 10 27.96 1.91 1.60
CA ILE A 10 26.85 2.60 2.30
C ILE A 10 25.59 2.75 1.39
N LEU A 11 25.55 2.09 0.22
CA LEU A 11 24.45 2.30 -0.75
C LEU A 11 23.26 1.32 -0.65
N ILE A 12 23.14 0.48 0.39
CA ILE A 12 22.06 -0.55 0.46
C ILE A 12 21.00 -0.27 1.55
N ALA A 13 21.03 0.89 2.22
CA ALA A 13 20.05 1.20 3.28
C ALA A 13 18.67 1.65 2.77
N GLY A 14 18.38 1.53 1.46
CA GLY A 14 17.21 2.15 0.81
C GLY A 14 16.09 1.21 0.36
N CYS A 15 16.18 -0.11 0.54
CA CYS A 15 15.10 -1.02 0.14
C CYS A 15 13.99 -1.05 1.20
N GLN A 16 13.29 0.07 1.40
CA GLN A 16 11.96 0.00 2.03
C GLN A 16 11.04 -0.71 1.04
N ARG A 17 10.60 -1.91 1.41
CA ARG A 17 9.64 -2.67 0.60
C ARG A 17 8.34 -1.86 0.55
N ASP A 18 7.94 -1.45 -0.64
CA ASP A 18 6.63 -0.83 -0.85
C ASP A 18 5.54 -1.83 -0.46
N GLU A 19 4.85 -1.57 0.65
CA GLU A 19 3.77 -2.42 1.16
C GLU A 19 2.56 -2.47 0.22
N ASN A 20 2.50 -1.57 -0.79
CA ASN A 20 1.51 -1.54 -1.84
C ASN A 20 2.00 -2.12 -3.18
N ASP A 21 3.16 -2.80 -3.23
CA ASP A 21 3.75 -3.37 -4.45
C ASP A 21 2.79 -4.34 -5.18
N ARG A 22 2.02 -5.13 -4.43
CA ARG A 22 1.01 -6.08 -4.91
C ARG A 22 -0.22 -6.10 -4.00
N PRO A 23 -1.39 -6.57 -4.47
CA PRO A 23 -2.54 -6.75 -3.59
C PRO A 23 -2.19 -7.69 -2.44
N ALA A 24 -2.56 -7.32 -1.22
CA ALA A 24 -2.38 -8.16 -0.04
C ALA A 24 -3.71 -8.31 0.72
N TYR A 25 -4.00 -9.52 1.18
CA TYR A 25 -5.23 -9.86 1.89
C TYR A 25 -4.90 -10.58 3.20
N GLY A 26 -5.77 -10.45 4.19
CA GLY A 26 -5.68 -11.17 5.46
C GLY A 26 -6.25 -12.58 5.38
N GLU A 27 -6.17 -13.32 6.48
CA GLU A 27 -6.72 -14.67 6.58
C GLU A 27 -8.24 -14.69 6.35
N SER A 28 -8.93 -13.60 6.70
CA SER A 28 -10.36 -13.40 6.43
C SER A 28 -10.67 -13.05 4.97
N GLY A 29 -9.65 -12.87 4.12
CA GLY A 29 -9.79 -12.35 2.76
C GLY A 29 -9.97 -10.82 2.68
N LEU A 30 -9.92 -10.11 3.81
CA LEU A 30 -10.06 -8.65 3.81
C LEU A 30 -8.79 -7.95 3.28
N PRO A 31 -8.93 -6.80 2.60
CA PRO A 31 -7.79 -6.00 2.16
C PRO A 31 -6.84 -5.62 3.31
N LYS A 32 -5.54 -5.80 3.10
CA LYS A 32 -4.47 -5.42 4.06
C LYS A 32 -3.62 -4.23 3.61
N ASN A 33 -3.80 -3.76 2.38
CA ASN A 33 -3.09 -2.60 1.85
C ASN A 33 -3.99 -1.80 0.91
N CYS A 34 -3.52 -0.61 0.49
CA CYS A 34 -4.30 0.25 -0.39
C CYS A 34 -4.52 -0.39 -1.76
N ARG A 35 -3.53 -1.14 -2.27
CA ARG A 35 -3.67 -1.81 -3.57
C ARG A 35 -4.83 -2.82 -3.59
N SER A 36 -5.03 -3.61 -2.55
CA SER A 36 -6.19 -4.51 -2.46
C SER A 36 -7.49 -3.80 -2.09
N TYR A 37 -7.45 -2.73 -1.30
CA TYR A 37 -8.65 -1.98 -0.91
C TYR A 37 -9.24 -1.18 -2.07
N VAL A 38 -8.40 -0.58 -2.91
CA VAL A 38 -8.85 0.12 -4.13
C VAL A 38 -9.59 -0.84 -5.06
N GLN A 39 -9.07 -2.06 -5.25
CA GLN A 39 -9.74 -3.06 -6.07
C GLN A 39 -11.10 -3.46 -5.47
N PHE A 40 -11.15 -3.70 -4.15
CA PHE A 40 -12.40 -3.96 -3.45
C PHE A 40 -13.43 -2.83 -3.64
N ALA A 41 -13.02 -1.57 -3.49
CA ALA A 41 -13.89 -0.40 -3.67
C ALA A 41 -14.45 -0.31 -5.11
N ILE A 42 -13.60 -0.56 -6.12
CA ILE A 42 -14.01 -0.59 -7.53
C ILE A 42 -15.05 -1.68 -7.78
N ASP A 43 -14.81 -2.88 -7.25
CA ASP A 43 -15.67 -4.04 -7.48
C ASP A 43 -17.04 -3.85 -6.83
N GLU A 44 -17.09 -3.35 -5.59
CA GLU A 44 -18.36 -3.10 -4.89
C GLU A 44 -19.16 -1.95 -5.50
N TYR A 45 -18.49 -0.89 -5.97
CA TYR A 45 -19.13 0.19 -6.71
C TYR A 45 -19.72 -0.30 -8.04
N ARG A 46 -18.96 -1.10 -8.81
CA ARG A 46 -19.43 -1.70 -10.07
C ARG A 46 -20.59 -2.68 -9.85
N ALA A 47 -20.59 -3.37 -8.71
CA ALA A 47 -21.70 -4.21 -8.26
C ALA A 47 -22.93 -3.41 -7.78
N ARG A 48 -22.88 -2.08 -7.81
CA ARG A 48 -23.93 -1.16 -7.34
C ARG A 48 -24.30 -1.35 -5.87
N LYS A 49 -23.37 -1.83 -5.05
CA LYS A 49 -23.59 -2.00 -3.60
C LYS A 49 -23.44 -0.70 -2.83
N TYR A 50 -22.56 0.19 -3.31
CA TYR A 50 -22.33 1.51 -2.74
C TYR A 50 -22.43 2.59 -3.81
N ASN A 51 -22.85 3.79 -3.41
CA ASN A 51 -22.80 4.97 -4.27
C ASN A 51 -21.37 5.54 -4.32
N ALA A 52 -21.18 6.60 -5.11
CA ALA A 52 -19.87 7.22 -5.27
C ALA A 52 -19.35 7.82 -3.96
N ASP A 53 -20.18 8.54 -3.20
CA ASP A 53 -19.79 9.21 -1.95
C ASP A 53 -19.37 8.22 -0.87
N ASP A 54 -20.09 7.11 -0.72
CA ASP A 54 -19.73 6.01 0.18
C ASP A 54 -18.41 5.38 -0.22
N THR A 55 -18.21 5.16 -1.53
CA THR A 55 -16.97 4.60 -2.10
C THR A 55 -15.79 5.52 -1.81
N PHE A 56 -15.94 6.82 -2.05
CA PHE A 56 -14.89 7.81 -1.80
C PHE A 56 -14.60 7.96 -0.31
N THR A 57 -15.62 7.93 0.54
CA THR A 57 -15.45 7.94 2.00
C THR A 57 -14.63 6.73 2.46
N GLY A 58 -14.94 5.54 1.94
CA GLY A 58 -14.15 4.33 2.21
C GLY A 58 -12.69 4.46 1.76
N LEU A 59 -12.47 4.97 0.55
CA LEU A 59 -11.13 5.21 0.01
C LEU A 59 -10.34 6.21 0.85
N GLU A 60 -10.92 7.34 1.24
CA GLU A 60 -10.24 8.34 2.07
C GLU A 60 -9.85 7.79 3.45
N ARG A 61 -10.76 7.05 4.10
CA ARG A 61 -10.49 6.45 5.42
C ARG A 61 -9.36 5.42 5.42
N ASN A 62 -9.14 4.75 4.29
CA ASN A 62 -8.22 3.63 4.21
C ASN A 62 -6.93 3.97 3.46
N CYS A 63 -7.03 4.72 2.37
CA CYS A 63 -5.98 4.98 1.39
C CYS A 63 -5.72 6.47 1.13
N GLY A 64 -6.55 7.36 1.69
CA GLY A 64 -6.41 8.80 1.55
C GLY A 64 -5.19 9.35 2.28
N LEU A 65 -5.06 10.67 2.31
CA LEU A 65 -3.91 11.36 2.89
C LEU A 65 -3.63 10.96 4.35
N ALA A 66 -4.69 10.65 5.12
CA ALA A 66 -4.62 10.20 6.51
C ALA A 66 -5.06 8.72 6.68
N GLY A 67 -5.11 7.95 5.58
CA GLY A 67 -5.58 6.57 5.59
C GLY A 67 -4.67 5.62 6.36
N HIS A 68 -5.26 4.60 6.98
CA HIS A 68 -4.53 3.69 7.87
C HIS A 68 -4.08 2.36 7.25
N LEU A 69 -4.56 1.99 6.05
CA LEU A 69 -4.11 0.77 5.37
C LEU A 69 -2.72 0.92 4.72
N TRP A 70 -2.18 2.13 4.69
CA TRP A 70 -0.81 2.42 4.24
C TRP A 70 0.04 2.87 5.43
N GLY A 71 1.17 2.20 5.67
CA GLY A 71 2.25 2.71 6.54
C GLY A 71 2.07 2.53 8.05
N ASN A 72 0.88 2.14 8.55
CA ASN A 72 0.62 1.96 9.99
C ASN A 72 0.66 0.50 10.49
N ASN A 73 0.96 -0.48 9.61
CA ASN A 73 1.20 -1.88 10.01
C ASN A 73 2.71 -2.14 10.25
N LYS A 74 3.35 -1.28 11.05
CA LYS A 74 4.70 -1.53 11.59
C LYS A 74 4.61 -1.95 13.05
#